data_AF-A0A2S8BQB7-F1
#
_entry.id   AF-A0A2S8BQB7-F1
#
_cell.length_a   1.000
_cell.length_b   1.000
_cell.length_c   1.000
_cell.angle_alpha   90.00
_cell.angle_beta   90.00
_cell.angle_gamma   90.00
#
_symmetry.space_group_name_H-M   'P 1'
#
loop_
_entity.id
_entity.type
_entity.pdbx_description
1 polymer ?
#
loop_
_entity_poly.entity_id
_entity_poly.type
_entity_poly.pdbx_seq_one_letter_code
_entity_poly.pdbx_strand_id
1 'polypeptide(L)'
;MAEARQPAFGTYAQHVADNAKALADGLLRRGARLVTGGTDNHLVLLDVTAFGVTGRQAESALLDAGVVTNRNAIPADPNGAWYTSGIRVAPRR
;
A
#
# COMPACT_ATOMS: atom_id res chain seq x y z
N MET A 1 16.55 5.04 21.84
CA MET A 1 16.66 3.61 21.45
C MET A 1 16.02 2.63 22.44
N ALA A 2 15.14 3.07 23.35
CA ALA A 2 14.52 2.20 24.37
C ALA A 2 13.11 1.67 23.99
N GLU A 3 12.48 2.23 22.95
CA GLU A 3 11.08 1.96 22.63
C GLU A 3 10.86 0.62 21.91
N ALA A 4 11.81 0.21 21.05
CA ALA A 4 11.72 -1.04 20.29
C ALA A 4 11.91 -2.33 21.12
N ARG A 5 12.42 -2.21 22.36
CA ARG A 5 12.63 -3.34 23.29
C ARG A 5 11.47 -3.53 24.26
N GLN A 6 10.45 -2.69 24.21
CA GLN A 6 9.28 -2.89 25.07
C GLN A 6 8.39 -4.00 24.51
N PRO A 7 7.83 -4.89 25.35
CA PRO A 7 6.87 -5.92 24.92
C PRO A 7 5.67 -5.35 24.16
N ALA A 8 5.27 -4.11 24.51
CA ALA A 8 4.23 -3.35 23.82
C ALA A 8 4.58 -3.05 22.35
N PHE A 9 5.87 -2.89 22.00
CA PHE A 9 6.30 -2.68 20.63
C PHE A 9 6.12 -3.94 19.77
N GLY A 10 6.30 -5.13 20.35
CA GLY A 10 6.02 -6.40 19.67
C GLY A 10 4.53 -6.56 19.34
N THR A 11 3.66 -6.21 20.28
CA THR A 11 2.19 -6.21 20.05
C THR A 11 1.81 -5.18 18.99
N TYR A 12 2.41 -3.99 19.05
CA TYR A 12 2.22 -2.95 18.05
C TYR A 12 2.64 -3.40 16.64
N ALA A 13 3.81 -4.02 16.50
CA ALA A 13 4.29 -4.54 15.22
C ALA A 13 3.37 -5.63 14.66
N GLN A 14 2.84 -6.50 15.52
CA GLN A 14 1.86 -7.51 15.12
C GLN A 14 0.56 -6.87 14.62
N HIS A 15 0.01 -5.88 15.34
CA HIS A 15 -1.18 -5.15 14.90
C HIS A 15 -0.99 -4.45 13.55
N VAL A 16 0.19 -3.88 13.29
CA VAL A 16 0.50 -3.26 11.99
C VAL A 16 0.51 -4.30 10.87
N ALA A 17 1.07 -5.48 11.10
CA ALA A 17 1.08 -6.57 10.12
C ALA A 17 -0.33 -7.12 9.87
N ASP A 18 -1.10 -7.34 10.93
CA ASP A 18 -2.49 -7.84 10.85
C ASP A 18 -3.39 -6.85 10.10
N ASN A 19 -3.24 -5.55 10.38
CA ASN A 19 -3.95 -4.48 9.66
C ASN A 19 -3.52 -4.40 8.19
N ALA A 20 -2.23 -4.58 7.88
CA ALA A 20 -1.74 -4.58 6.51
C ALA A 20 -2.37 -5.73 5.71
N LYS A 21 -2.46 -6.91 6.32
CA LYS A 21 -3.10 -8.09 5.74
C LYS A 21 -4.60 -7.89 5.53
N ALA A 22 -5.31 -7.37 6.53
CA ALA A 22 -6.73 -7.07 6.41
C ALA A 22 -7.01 -6.03 5.30
N LEU A 23 -6.15 -5.02 5.18
CA LEU A 23 -6.22 -4.01 4.11
C LEU A 23 -5.96 -4.66 2.74
N ALA A 24 -4.91 -5.47 2.61
CA ALA A 24 -4.59 -6.21 1.38
C ALA A 24 -5.75 -7.10 0.94
N ASP A 25 -6.32 -7.89 1.85
CA ASP A 25 -7.46 -8.77 1.57
C ASP A 25 -8.71 -7.97 1.17
N GLY A 26 -8.95 -6.83 1.83
CA GLY A 26 -10.05 -5.92 1.48
C GLY A 26 -9.92 -5.33 0.08
N LEU A 27 -8.69 -4.99 -0.33
CA LEU A 27 -8.38 -4.48 -1.65
C LEU A 27 -8.50 -5.57 -2.72
N LEU A 28 -7.98 -6.77 -2.46
CA LEU A 28 -8.12 -7.94 -3.33
C LEU A 28 -9.59 -8.26 -3.60
N ARG A 29 -10.44 -8.28 -2.55
CA ARG A 29 -11.89 -8.50 -2.70
C ARG A 29 -12.59 -7.44 -3.55
N ARG A 30 -12.06 -6.22 -3.58
CA ARG A 30 -12.59 -5.10 -4.37
C ARG A 30 -12.01 -5.05 -5.79
N GLY A 31 -11.24 -6.06 -6.19
CA GLY A 31 -10.64 -6.17 -7.53
C GLY A 31 -9.33 -5.38 -7.69
N ALA A 32 -8.76 -4.87 -6.60
CA ALA A 32 -7.44 -4.25 -6.67
C ALA A 32 -6.37 -5.33 -6.86
N ARG A 33 -5.45 -5.09 -7.80
CA ARG A 33 -4.33 -6.00 -8.07
C ARG A 33 -3.15 -5.62 -7.17
N LEU A 34 -2.69 -6.57 -6.36
CA LEU A 34 -1.46 -6.39 -5.60
C LEU A 34 -0.29 -6.95 -6.41
N VAL A 35 0.82 -6.19 -6.48
CA VAL A 35 2.01 -6.59 -7.25
C VAL A 35 2.58 -7.93 -6.79
N THR A 36 2.51 -8.20 -5.49
CA THR A 36 2.98 -9.44 -4.85
C THR A 36 1.84 -10.44 -4.55
N GLY A 37 0.59 -10.13 -4.90
CA GLY A 37 -0.58 -10.96 -4.55
C GLY A 37 -0.99 -10.95 -3.07
N GLY A 38 -0.30 -10.17 -2.23
CA GLY A 38 -0.52 -10.06 -0.79
C GLY A 38 0.51 -9.14 -0.13
N THR A 39 0.54 -9.11 1.19
CA THR A 39 1.63 -8.49 1.95
C THR A 39 1.95 -9.30 3.21
N ASP A 40 3.24 -9.45 3.50
CA ASP A 40 3.75 -10.03 4.75
C ASP A 40 4.43 -8.95 5.61
N ASN A 41 4.28 -7.68 5.24
CA ASN A 41 4.88 -6.56 5.93
C ASN A 41 3.89 -5.39 6.08
N HIS A 42 4.39 -4.24 6.52
CA HIS A 42 3.61 -3.03 6.77
C HIS A 42 3.30 -2.22 5.49
N LEU A 43 3.54 -2.77 4.30
CA LEU A 43 3.42 -2.08 3.02
C LEU A 43 2.63 -2.92 2.04
N VAL A 44 1.64 -2.30 1.39
CA VAL A 44 0.90 -2.88 0.28
C VAL A 44 1.25 -2.11 -0.98
N LEU A 45 1.70 -2.81 -2.02
CA LEU A 45 1.93 -2.22 -3.34
C LEU A 45 0.79 -2.63 -4.28
N LEU A 46 -0.07 -1.67 -4.59
CA LEU A 46 -1.18 -1.83 -5.51
C LEU A 46 -0.76 -1.45 -6.93
N ASP A 47 -1.22 -2.21 -7.90
CA ASP A 47 -1.22 -1.87 -9.32
C ASP A 47 -2.55 -1.18 -9.66
N VAL A 48 -2.48 0.10 -10.01
CA VAL A 48 -3.65 0.94 -10.31
C VAL A 48 -4.02 0.90 -11.79
N THR A 49 -3.23 0.25 -12.64
CA THR A 49 -3.56 0.07 -14.07
C THR A 49 -4.83 -0.75 -14.27
N ALA A 50 -5.14 -1.64 -13.32
CA ALA A 50 -6.40 -2.39 -13.27
C ALA A 50 -7.63 -1.47 -13.22
N PHE A 51 -7.48 -0.24 -12.71
CA PHE A 51 -8.53 0.77 -12.65
C PHE A 51 -8.45 1.79 -13.81
N GLY A 52 -7.54 1.60 -14.76
CA GLY A 52 -7.36 2.50 -15.91
C GLY A 52 -6.77 3.87 -15.55
N VAL A 53 -6.14 3.99 -14.38
CA VAL A 53 -5.52 5.23 -13.89
C VAL A 53 -4.03 5.05 -13.68
N THR A 54 -3.29 6.16 -13.75
CA THR A 54 -1.86 6.20 -13.41
C THR A 54 -1.66 6.32 -11.89
N GLY A 55 -0.47 5.95 -11.40
CA GLY A 55 -0.10 6.12 -9.99
C GLY A 55 -0.24 7.56 -9.52
N ARG A 56 0.08 8.53 -10.38
CA ARG A 56 -0.14 9.96 -10.10
C ARG A 56 -1.62 10.32 -9.93
N GLN A 57 -2.50 9.84 -10.81
CA GLN A 57 -3.94 10.12 -10.72
C GLN A 57 -4.56 9.49 -9.48
N ALA A 58 -4.20 8.24 -9.20
CA ALA A 58 -4.69 7.55 -8.02
C ALA A 58 -4.15 8.18 -6.72
N GLU A 59 -2.91 8.70 -6.71
CA GLU A 59 -2.36 9.41 -5.55
C GLU A 59 -3.13 10.70 -5.27
N SER A 60 -3.45 11.48 -6.31
CA SER A 60 -4.28 12.68 -6.18
C SER A 60 -5.70 12.34 -5.70
N ALA A 61 -6.35 11.33 -6.29
CA ALA A 61 -7.70 10.93 -5.88
C ALA A 61 -7.75 10.42 -4.43
N LEU A 62 -6.74 9.66 -4.00
CA LEU A 62 -6.63 9.21 -2.62
C LEU A 62 -6.36 10.37 -1.67
N LEU A 63 -5.53 11.34 -2.07
CA LEU A 63 -5.28 12.55 -1.29
C LEU A 63 -6.56 13.37 -1.10
N ASP A 64 -7.37 13.52 -2.15
CA ASP A 64 -8.67 14.20 -2.10
C ASP A 64 -9.65 13.47 -1.17
N ALA A 65 -9.57 12.14 -1.08
CA ALA A 65 -10.30 11.32 -0.12
C ALA A 65 -9.71 11.35 1.30
N GLY A 66 -8.64 12.12 1.55
CA GLY A 66 -7.96 12.22 2.84
C GLY A 66 -6.95 11.10 3.14
N VAL A 67 -6.66 10.25 2.15
CA VAL A 67 -5.73 9.12 2.26
C VAL A 67 -4.39 9.49 1.63
N VAL A 68 -3.41 9.78 2.48
CA VAL A 68 -2.04 10.06 2.02
C VAL A 68 -1.36 8.76 1.62
N THR A 69 -1.00 8.64 0.34
CA THR A 69 -0.29 7.50 -0.23
C THR A 69 0.95 7.96 -0.99
N ASN A 70 1.75 7.02 -1.49
CA ASN A 70 2.95 7.33 -2.23
C ASN A 70 2.97 6.56 -3.55
N ARG A 71 3.01 7.28 -4.68
CA ARG A 71 3.20 6.67 -6.00
C ARG A 71 4.53 5.92 -6.08
N ASN A 72 4.52 4.73 -6.66
CA ASN A 72 5.70 3.88 -6.77
C ASN A 72 5.69 3.10 -8.09
N ALA A 73 6.86 2.96 -8.71
CA ALA A 73 6.98 2.16 -9.93
C ALA A 73 6.80 0.66 -9.61
N ILE A 74 6.15 -0.06 -10.51
CA ILE A 74 5.99 -1.51 -10.41
C ILE A 74 6.99 -2.23 -11.34
N PRO A 75 7.31 -3.52 -11.11
CA PRO A 75 8.08 -4.29 -12.06
C PRO A 75 7.41 -4.27 -13.45
N ALA A 76 8.18 -3.96 -14.50
CA ALA A 76 7.67 -3.78 -15.87
C ALA A 76 6.58 -2.68 -16.00
N ASP A 77 6.79 -1.54 -15.34
CA ASP A 77 5.85 -0.41 -15.35
C ASP A 77 5.56 0.13 -16.78
N PRO A 78 4.33 0.00 -17.29
CA PRO A 78 3.97 0.48 -18.64
C PRO A 78 3.97 2.01 -18.77
N ASN A 79 3.85 2.74 -17.65
CA ASN A 79 3.73 4.20 -17.62
C ASN A 79 5.05 4.91 -17.27
N GLY A 80 6.11 4.15 -17.01
CA GLY A 80 7.45 4.67 -16.67
C GLY A 80 7.53 5.38 -15.32
N ALA A 81 8.73 5.82 -14.94
CA ALA A 81 9.01 6.38 -13.62
C ALA A 81 8.29 7.71 -13.31
N TRP A 82 7.81 8.43 -14.33
CA TRP A 82 7.22 9.76 -14.17
C TRP A 82 5.74 9.73 -13.78
N TYR A 83 4.98 8.80 -14.36
CA TYR A 83 3.56 8.62 -14.08
C TYR A 83 3.31 7.47 -13.10
N THR A 84 4.15 6.43 -13.17
CA THR A 84 4.07 5.17 -12.43
C THR A 84 2.74 4.45 -12.59
N SER A 85 2.73 3.16 -12.31
CA SER A 85 1.54 2.32 -12.36
C SER A 85 1.14 1.78 -10.99
N GLY A 86 1.90 2.13 -9.94
CA GLY A 86 1.69 1.62 -8.60
C GLY A 86 1.46 2.68 -7.54
N ILE A 87 0.76 2.27 -6.49
CA ILE A 87 0.64 3.03 -5.24
C ILE A 87 1.03 2.17 -4.06
N ARG A 88 1.90 2.73 -3.22
CA ARG A 88 2.28 2.16 -1.94
C ARG A 88 1.41 2.74 -0.83
N VAL A 89 0.79 1.85 -0.07
CA VAL A 89 -0.04 2.17 1.09
C VAL A 89 0.51 1.46 2.32
N ALA A 90 0.59 2.16 3.44
CA ALA A 90 0.87 1.57 4.75
C ALA A 90 -0.38 1.73 5.62
N PRO A 91 -0.83 0.71 6.36
CA PRO A 91 -1.90 0.87 7.31
C PRO A 91 -1.46 1.87 8.39
N ARG A 92 -2.36 2.80 8.73
CA ARG A 92 -2.17 3.65 9.91
C ARG A 92 -2.45 2.86 11.18
N ARG A 93 -1.86 3.36 12.26
CA ARG A 93 -2.05 2.90 13.65
C ARG A 93 -3.50 2.66 13.99
#